data_AF-A0A2R6KJW2-F1
#
_entry.id   AF-A0A2R6KJW2-F1
#
_cell.length_a   1.000
_cell.length_b   1.000
_cell.length_c   1.000
_cell.angle_alpha   90.00
_cell.angle_beta   90.00
_cell.angle_gamma   90.00
#
_symmetry.space_group_name_H-M   'P 1'
#
loop_
_entity.id
_entity.type
_entity.pdbx_description
1 polymer ?
#
loop_
_entity_poly.entity_id
_entity_poly.type
_entity_poly.pdbx_seq_one_letter_code
_entity_poly.pdbx_strand_id
1 'polypeptide(L)'
;MTLSFEPGDRFMAAVDEWGDERMTDAESAMETKAEQALLEVEHLVSGADEVEFEVEGTTVRHHPTDDLREFLDDQAAGTGLDPEQVLKLHVDLYARVFLDGDTAGPPGGPMGGPAGGPPDGPPT
;
A
#
# COMPACT_ATOMS: atom_id res chain seq x y z
N MET A 1 -19.31 -3.79 -11.58
CA MET A 1 -19.85 -2.70 -10.72
C MET A 1 -18.67 -1.88 -10.27
N THR A 2 -18.78 -0.55 -10.24
CA THR A 2 -17.75 0.33 -9.68
C THR A 2 -18.18 0.77 -8.29
N LEU A 3 -17.27 0.74 -7.33
CA LEU A 3 -17.49 1.18 -5.95
C LEU A 3 -16.72 2.48 -5.71
N SER A 4 -17.36 3.48 -5.12
CA SER A 4 -16.76 4.78 -4.82
C SER A 4 -16.80 5.05 -3.33
N PHE A 5 -15.66 5.47 -2.76
CA PHE A 5 -15.62 5.81 -1.34
C PHE A 5 -14.57 6.88 -1.03
N GLU A 6 -14.76 7.61 0.06
CA GLU A 6 -13.74 8.46 0.67
C GLU A 6 -13.11 7.69 1.84
N PRO A 7 -11.77 7.52 1.88
CA PRO A 7 -11.10 6.88 3.00
C PRO A 7 -11.25 7.66 4.32
N GLY A 8 -11.07 6.97 5.44
CA GLY A 8 -11.13 7.59 6.76
C GLY A 8 -9.81 8.26 7.18
N ASP A 9 -9.85 8.98 8.30
CA ASP A 9 -8.70 9.69 8.89
C ASP A 9 -7.47 8.78 9.09
N ARG A 10 -7.71 7.50 9.41
CA ARG A 10 -6.64 6.52 9.59
C ARG A 10 -5.85 6.29 8.30
N PHE A 11 -6.54 6.20 7.18
CA PHE A 11 -5.93 6.04 5.87
C PHE A 11 -5.23 7.33 5.45
N MET A 12 -5.89 8.48 5.63
CA MET A 12 -5.28 9.79 5.31
C MET A 12 -4.00 10.04 6.10
N ALA A 13 -3.95 9.66 7.38
CA ALA A 13 -2.73 9.75 8.17
C ALA A 13 -1.60 8.86 7.62
N ALA A 14 -1.91 7.71 7.01
CA ALA A 14 -0.92 6.85 6.38
C ALA A 14 -0.46 7.41 5.01
N VAL A 15 -1.33 8.12 4.30
CA VAL A 15 -0.98 8.86 3.08
C VAL A 15 -0.01 9.99 3.41
N ASP A 16 -0.29 10.79 4.43
CA ASP A 16 0.58 11.89 4.87
C ASP A 16 1.96 11.36 5.30
N GLU A 17 1.98 10.30 6.14
CA GLU A 17 3.20 9.65 6.61
C GLU A 17 4.05 9.12 5.44
N TRP A 18 3.43 8.45 4.47
CA TRP A 18 4.11 7.98 3.27
C TRP A 18 4.67 9.12 2.42
N GLY A 19 3.87 10.18 2.22
CA GLY A 19 4.25 11.39 1.51
C GLY A 19 5.50 12.03 2.10
N ASP A 20 5.52 12.19 3.42
CA ASP A 20 6.63 12.77 4.17
C ASP A 20 7.89 11.88 4.10
N GLU A 21 7.75 10.57 4.32
CA GLU A 21 8.88 9.63 4.31
C GLU A 21 9.57 9.53 2.95
N ARG A 22 8.80 9.59 1.87
CA ARG A 22 9.30 9.42 0.49
C ARG A 22 9.45 10.72 -0.28
N MET A 23 9.15 11.86 0.35
CA MET A 23 9.19 13.19 -0.27
C MET A 23 8.38 13.24 -1.58
N THR A 24 7.18 12.64 -1.57
CA THR A 24 6.27 12.61 -2.71
C THR A 24 5.05 13.51 -2.44
N ASP A 25 4.37 13.95 -3.49
CA ASP A 25 3.16 14.74 -3.34
C ASP A 25 1.97 13.90 -2.84
N ALA A 26 0.96 14.59 -2.33
CA ALA A 26 -0.20 13.96 -1.69
C ALA A 26 -1.01 13.09 -2.66
N GLU A 27 -1.08 13.45 -3.94
CA GLU A 27 -1.80 12.68 -4.96
C GLU A 27 -1.08 11.35 -5.23
N SER A 28 0.23 11.40 -5.47
CA SER A 28 1.06 10.20 -5.64
C SER A 28 1.06 9.30 -4.40
N ALA A 29 1.10 9.89 -3.20
CA ALA A 29 0.98 9.15 -1.95
C ALA A 29 -0.40 8.48 -1.81
N MET A 30 -1.47 9.20 -2.15
CA MET A 30 -2.84 8.69 -2.13
C MET A 30 -3.01 7.50 -3.07
N GLU A 31 -2.56 7.62 -4.31
CA GLU A 31 -2.59 6.54 -5.31
C GLU A 31 -1.85 5.31 -4.81
N THR A 32 -0.62 5.49 -4.33
CA THR A 32 0.21 4.38 -3.84
C THR A 32 -0.45 3.66 -2.66
N LYS A 33 -0.98 4.41 -1.69
CA LYS A 33 -1.64 3.82 -0.52
C LYS A 33 -2.95 3.15 -0.88
N ALA A 34 -3.69 3.69 -1.85
CA ALA A 34 -4.95 3.12 -2.32
C ALA A 34 -4.67 1.81 -3.05
N GLU A 35 -3.69 1.79 -3.96
CA GLU A 35 -3.24 0.58 -4.66
C GLU A 35 -2.87 -0.51 -3.66
N GLN A 36 -1.98 -0.19 -2.71
CA GLN A 36 -1.52 -1.15 -1.70
C GLN A 36 -2.68 -1.73 -0.88
N ALA A 37 -3.58 -0.89 -0.37
CA ALA A 37 -4.68 -1.35 0.46
C ALA A 37 -5.72 -2.15 -0.34
N LEU A 38 -6.07 -1.70 -1.56
CA LEU A 38 -6.99 -2.42 -2.43
C LEU A 38 -6.41 -3.76 -2.89
N LEU A 39 -5.12 -3.79 -3.23
CA LEU A 39 -4.42 -5.01 -3.62
C LEU A 39 -4.43 -6.05 -2.50
N GLU A 40 -4.18 -5.65 -1.26
CA GLU A 40 -4.25 -6.59 -0.13
C GLU A 40 -5.67 -7.16 0.06
N VAL A 41 -6.70 -6.32 -0.06
CA VAL A 41 -8.10 -6.77 0.06
C VAL A 41 -8.45 -7.75 -1.06
N GLU A 42 -8.09 -7.43 -2.30
CA GLU A 42 -8.31 -8.29 -3.46
C GLU A 42 -7.52 -9.60 -3.33
N HIS A 43 -6.24 -9.53 -3.01
CA HIS A 43 -5.40 -10.72 -2.83
C HIS A 43 -5.97 -11.68 -1.78
N LEU A 44 -6.44 -11.16 -0.64
CA LEU A 44 -6.99 -12.00 0.43
C LEU A 44 -8.34 -12.66 0.10
N VAL A 45 -9.15 -12.03 -0.77
CA VAL A 45 -10.49 -12.54 -1.11
C VAL A 45 -10.49 -13.34 -2.40
N SER A 46 -9.90 -12.81 -3.46
CA SER A 46 -9.93 -13.36 -4.82
C SER A 46 -8.58 -13.96 -5.26
N GLY A 47 -7.49 -13.70 -4.52
CA GLY A 47 -6.15 -14.10 -4.92
C GLY A 47 -5.59 -13.28 -6.09
N ALA A 48 -6.19 -12.13 -6.40
CA ALA A 48 -5.69 -11.24 -7.44
C ALA A 48 -4.37 -10.58 -7.04
N ASP A 49 -3.50 -10.36 -8.03
CA ASP A 49 -2.19 -9.70 -7.87
C ASP A 49 -2.16 -8.29 -8.52
N GLU A 50 -3.30 -7.83 -9.05
CA GLU A 50 -3.46 -6.54 -9.70
C GLU A 50 -4.83 -5.94 -9.34
N VAL A 51 -4.94 -4.62 -9.33
CA VAL A 51 -6.18 -3.88 -9.03
C VAL A 51 -6.44 -2.78 -10.05
N GLU A 52 -7.71 -2.55 -10.37
CA GLU A 52 -8.15 -1.45 -11.26
C GLU A 52 -8.88 -0.39 -10.43
N PHE A 53 -8.30 0.80 -10.33
CA PHE A 53 -8.86 1.90 -9.56
C PHE A 53 -8.42 3.27 -10.10
N GLU A 54 -9.13 4.30 -9.65
CA GLU A 54 -8.83 5.71 -9.93
C GLU A 54 -8.96 6.54 -8.65
N VAL A 55 -8.17 7.62 -8.56
CA VAL A 55 -8.23 8.59 -7.46
C VAL A 55 -8.63 9.96 -8.01
N GLU A 56 -9.70 10.52 -7.46
CA GLU A 56 -10.17 11.89 -7.76
C GLU A 56 -10.11 12.72 -6.46
N GLY A 57 -8.98 13.39 -6.24
CA GLY A 57 -8.72 14.08 -4.97
C GLY A 57 -8.57 13.09 -3.82
N THR A 58 -9.59 13.00 -2.96
CA THR A 58 -9.66 12.01 -1.86
C THR A 58 -10.62 10.87 -2.13
N THR A 59 -11.35 10.89 -3.24
CA THR A 59 -12.30 9.83 -3.58
C THR A 59 -11.59 8.73 -4.37
N VAL A 60 -11.77 7.48 -3.93
CA VAL A 60 -11.26 6.29 -4.62
C VAL A 60 -12.42 5.62 -5.36
N ARG A 61 -12.22 5.32 -6.65
CA ARG A 61 -13.13 4.50 -7.47
C ARG A 61 -12.45 3.17 -7.74
N HIS A 62 -13.03 2.08 -7.25
CA HIS A 62 -12.48 0.72 -7.42
C HIS A 62 -13.38 -0.14 -8.28
N HIS A 63 -12.76 -0.99 -9.11
CA HIS A 63 -13.42 -1.98 -9.95
C HIS A 63 -13.14 -3.38 -9.39
N PRO A 64 -13.93 -3.85 -8.41
CA PRO A 64 -13.65 -5.11 -7.75
C PRO A 64 -13.85 -6.31 -8.66
N THR A 65 -13.03 -7.34 -8.43
CA THR A 65 -13.24 -8.68 -8.97
C THR A 65 -14.63 -9.21 -8.60
N ASP A 66 -15.14 -10.19 -9.36
CA ASP A 66 -16.45 -10.77 -9.06
C ASP A 66 -16.47 -11.45 -7.68
N ASP A 67 -15.35 -12.07 -7.26
CA ASP A 67 -15.21 -12.69 -5.95
C ASP A 67 -15.22 -11.66 -4.82
N LEU A 68 -14.46 -10.55 -4.95
CA LEU A 68 -14.51 -9.47 -3.95
C LEU A 68 -15.90 -8.84 -3.90
N ARG A 69 -16.57 -8.69 -5.05
CA ARG A 69 -17.93 -8.17 -5.10
C ARG A 69 -18.91 -9.04 -4.30
N GLU A 70 -18.92 -10.34 -4.55
CA GLU A 70 -19.79 -11.28 -3.84
C GLU A 70 -19.52 -11.25 -2.33
N PHE A 71 -18.24 -11.22 -1.94
CA PHE A 71 -17.84 -11.09 -0.54
C PHE A 71 -18.35 -9.79 0.11
N LEU A 72 -18.23 -8.64 -0.56
CA LEU A 72 -18.69 -7.36 -0.04
C LEU A 72 -20.21 -7.30 0.06
N ASP A 73 -20.94 -7.86 -0.91
CA ASP A 73 -22.40 -7.93 -0.90
C ASP A 73 -22.92 -8.79 0.27
N ASP A 74 -22.26 -9.92 0.55
CA ASP A 74 -22.59 -10.80 1.68
C ASP A 74 -22.34 -10.11 3.04
N GLN A 75 -21.22 -9.41 3.18
CA GLN A 75 -20.92 -8.65 4.39
C GLN A 75 -21.86 -7.45 4.58
N ALA A 76 -22.18 -6.74 3.50
CA ALA A 76 -23.16 -5.66 3.48
C ALA A 76 -24.52 -6.16 3.98
N ALA A 77 -25.01 -7.30 3.45
CA ALA A 77 -26.25 -7.92 3.90
C ALA A 77 -26.23 -8.31 5.38
N GLY A 78 -25.09 -8.80 5.88
CA GLY A 78 -24.93 -9.20 7.29
C GLY A 78 -24.81 -8.03 8.28
N THR A 79 -24.39 -6.86 7.82
CA THR A 79 -24.11 -5.68 8.67
C THR A 79 -25.11 -4.55 8.51
N GLY A 80 -25.88 -4.54 7.42
CA GLY A 80 -26.77 -3.44 7.05
C GLY A 80 -26.03 -2.21 6.50
N LEU A 81 -24.77 -2.36 6.10
CA LEU A 81 -23.97 -1.35 5.43
C LEU A 81 -24.06 -1.52 3.91
N ASP A 82 -23.68 -0.48 3.17
CA ASP A 82 -23.49 -0.58 1.72
C ASP A 82 -22.13 -1.24 1.40
N PRO A 83 -21.98 -1.94 0.26
CA PRO A 83 -20.71 -2.54 -0.14
C PRO A 83 -19.52 -1.56 -0.18
N GLU A 84 -19.78 -0.29 -0.56
CA GLU A 84 -18.78 0.80 -0.55
C GLU A 84 -18.29 1.11 0.86
N GLN A 85 -19.18 1.08 1.85
CA GLN A 85 -18.84 1.31 3.25
C GLN A 85 -18.04 0.15 3.83
N VAL A 86 -18.40 -1.09 3.47
CA VAL A 86 -17.64 -2.28 3.86
C VAL A 86 -16.23 -2.23 3.25
N LEU A 87 -16.11 -1.92 1.96
CA LEU A 87 -14.81 -1.78 1.30
C LEU A 87 -13.97 -0.69 1.97
N LYS A 88 -14.55 0.48 2.24
CA LYS A 88 -13.87 1.56 2.96
C LYS A 88 -13.29 1.09 4.30
N LEU A 89 -14.05 0.31 5.08
CA LEU A 89 -13.57 -0.21 6.37
C LEU A 89 -12.36 -1.15 6.21
N HIS A 90 -12.37 -2.00 5.18
CA HIS A 90 -11.23 -2.86 4.87
C HIS A 90 -10.01 -2.03 4.42
N VAL A 91 -10.20 -1.06 3.54
CA VAL A 91 -9.12 -0.16 3.10
C VAL A 91 -8.51 0.62 4.28
N ASP A 92 -9.34 1.13 5.19
CA ASP A 92 -8.88 1.79 6.41
C ASP A 92 -8.10 0.84 7.34
N LEU A 93 -8.51 -0.44 7.40
CA LEU A 93 -7.80 -1.47 8.17
C LEU A 93 -6.40 -1.73 7.61
N TYR A 94 -6.28 -1.82 6.28
CA TYR A 94 -5.03 -2.10 5.56
C TYR A 94 -4.14 -0.88 5.29
N ALA A 95 -4.55 0.32 5.71
CA ALA A 95 -3.83 1.58 5.51
C ALA A 95 -2.31 1.52 5.81
N ARG A 96 -1.88 0.67 6.75
CA ARG A 96 -0.49 0.60 7.22
C ARG A 96 0.24 -0.71 6.92
N VAL A 97 -0.39 -1.68 6.25
CA VAL A 97 0.17 -3.04 6.13
C VAL A 97 1.51 -3.10 5.38
N PHE A 98 1.79 -2.12 4.52
CA PHE A 98 3.02 -2.07 3.72
C PHE A 98 4.09 -1.09 4.24
N LEU A 99 3.90 -0.49 5.42
CA LEU A 99 4.87 0.48 5.97
C LEU A 99 6.17 -0.17 6.48
N ASP A 100 6.11 -1.42 6.94
CA ASP A 100 7.25 -2.06 7.64
C ASP A 100 8.19 -2.92 6.76
N GLY A 101 8.07 -2.89 5.42
CA GLY A 101 8.81 -3.85 4.57
C GLY A 101 9.16 -3.46 3.13
N ASP A 102 8.53 -2.45 2.52
CA ASP A 102 8.86 -2.01 1.16
C ASP A 102 10.15 -1.15 1.06
N THR A 103 10.94 -1.13 2.13
CA THR A 103 12.31 -0.60 2.18
C THR A 103 13.34 -1.64 1.74
N ALA A 104 13.09 -2.34 0.63
CA ALA A 104 14.22 -2.85 -0.14
C ALA A 104 14.84 -1.66 -0.89
N GLY A 105 15.72 -0.91 -0.22
CA GLY A 105 16.63 0.00 -0.91
C GLY A 105 17.38 -0.75 -2.03
N PRO A 106 17.80 -0.06 -3.11
CA PRO A 106 18.44 -0.73 -4.24
C PRO A 106 19.64 -1.57 -3.77
N PRO A 107 19.85 -2.79 -4.30
CA PRO A 107 20.98 -3.64 -3.90
C PRO A 107 22.29 -3.00 -4.39
N GLY A 108 22.92 -2.17 -3.57
CA GLY A 108 24.23 -1.58 -3.90
C GLY A 108 24.60 -0.31 -3.15
N GLY A 109 24.92 -0.42 -1.86
CA GLY A 109 25.71 0.58 -1.11
C GLY A 109 27.03 -0.07 -0.63
N PRO A 110 28.19 0.63 -0.70
CA PRO A 110 29.49 -0.02 -0.71
C PRO A 110 29.86 -0.60 0.66
N MET A 111 30.15 -1.89 0.71
CA MET A 111 30.77 -2.52 1.87
C MET A 111 32.18 -1.95 2.06
N GLY A 112 32.32 -1.01 3.00
CA GLY A 112 33.60 -0.60 3.55
C GLY A 112 34.28 -1.77 4.26
N GLY A 113 35.56 -1.99 3.97
CA GLY A 113 36.35 -3.04 4.61
C GLY A 113 36.76 -2.71 6.05
N PRO A 114 37.49 -3.61 6.74
CA PRO A 114 38.24 -3.25 7.93
C PRO A 114 39.75 -3.11 7.67
N ALA A 115 40.32 -2.16 8.39
CA ALA A 115 41.71 -1.72 8.41
C ALA A 115 42.68 -2.63 9.19
N GLY A 116 43.98 -2.49 8.90
CA GLY A 116 45.15 -2.92 9.70
C GLY A 116 45.74 -4.26 9.25
N GLY A 117 46.93 -4.40 8.63
CA GLY A 117 48.26 -3.83 8.88
C GLY A 117 49.15 -4.89 9.59
N PRO A 118 50.50 -4.85 9.62
CA PRO A 118 51.49 -4.16 8.78
C PRO A 118 52.67 -5.13 8.37
N PRO A 119 53.96 -4.75 8.34
CA PRO A 119 54.79 -4.58 7.13
C PRO A 119 55.94 -5.60 7.01
N ASP A 120 56.59 -5.71 5.84
CA ASP A 120 58.06 -5.90 5.74
C ASP A 120 58.53 -5.78 4.27
N GLY A 121 59.58 -4.96 4.05
CA GLY A 121 60.13 -4.58 2.73
C GLY A 121 61.17 -5.56 2.17
N PRO A 122 62.28 -5.11 1.55
CA PRO A 122 62.51 -3.93 0.71
C PRO A 122 62.80 -4.36 -0.77
N PRO A 123 63.09 -3.43 -1.70
CA PRO A 123 63.06 -3.71 -3.14
C PRO A 123 64.40 -4.18 -3.73
N THR A 124 64.34 -4.85 -4.87
CA THR A 124 65.40 -4.94 -5.90
C THR A 124 64.82 -4.67 -7.26
#